data_AF-A0A0G4MUR3-F1
#
_entry.id   AF-A0A0G4MUR3-F1
#
_cell.length_a   1.000
_cell.length_b   1.000
_cell.length_c   1.000
_cell.angle_alpha   90.00
_cell.angle_beta   90.00
_cell.angle_gamma   90.00
#
_symmetry.space_group_name_H-M   'P 1'
#
loop_
_entity.id
_entity.type
_entity.pdbx_description
1 polymer ?
#
loop_
_entity_poly.entity_id
_entity_poly.type
_entity_poly.pdbx_seq_one_letter_code
_entity_poly.pdbx_strand_id
1 'polypeptide(L)'
;MARTSPNIIVTGTPGVGKTTHCEELARRTGLKHLAINQIVKDKECQDGWDDERSCAIVDEDKLLDALEDEVPGGGFILDWHACDLFPESWIDLVVVLRVDSSTLYDRLKARNYAEAKLQENLDSEIMEVLLSEAREGFDEQIVVELTSNTAEEMESNVERVIAPPVVNFITGNANKLREVKAILEPAITVRSQAIDLEEVQGTVEEVTEAKCRKAAEMVNGPVLVEDTCLCFKSLGDLPGPYIKWFMQSIGHQGLNNLLAAYDDKSADAVCTFAYSPGPGQKPILFQGRTRGTIVQPRGPPDFGWDAIFEYDGKTYAEMDKAAKNKISHRGLALSKLQQWFSEQQVA
;
A
#
# COMPACT_ATOMS: atom_id res chain seq x y z
N MET A 1 -16.92 -9.72 -3.36
CA MET A 1 -16.48 -8.49 -4.06
C MET A 1 -15.28 -7.96 -3.29
N ALA A 2 -14.29 -7.35 -3.95
CA ALA A 2 -13.21 -6.68 -3.21
C ALA A 2 -13.82 -5.53 -2.40
N ARG A 3 -13.48 -5.44 -1.11
CA ARG A 3 -13.99 -4.40 -0.20
C ARG A 3 -13.40 -3.06 -0.63
N THR A 4 -14.14 -1.95 -0.45
CA THR A 4 -13.69 -0.61 -0.89
C THR A 4 -13.17 0.25 0.26
N SER A 5 -13.32 -0.21 1.49
CA SER A 5 -12.87 0.48 2.70
C SER A 5 -12.32 -0.57 3.68
N PRO A 6 -11.26 -0.24 4.43
CA PRO A 6 -10.56 -1.20 5.28
C PRO A 6 -11.39 -1.62 6.49
N ASN A 7 -11.03 -2.77 7.05
CA ASN A 7 -11.42 -3.19 8.38
C ASN A 7 -10.19 -3.24 9.28
N ILE A 8 -10.17 -2.35 10.28
CA ILE A 8 -9.05 -2.19 11.20
C ILE A 8 -9.45 -2.80 12.54
N ILE A 9 -8.71 -3.78 13.04
CA ILE A 9 -8.80 -4.19 14.45
C ILE A 9 -7.85 -3.32 15.25
N VAL A 10 -8.33 -2.77 16.37
CA VAL A 10 -7.47 -2.18 17.40
C VAL A 10 -7.58 -3.07 18.64
N THR A 11 -6.48 -3.74 18.96
CA THR A 11 -6.38 -4.71 20.07
C THR A 11 -5.30 -4.31 21.07
N GLY A 12 -5.22 -5.03 22.19
CA GLY A 12 -4.31 -4.77 23.30
C GLY A 12 -5.01 -4.82 24.66
N THR A 13 -4.23 -4.81 25.74
CA THR A 13 -4.74 -5.10 27.09
C THR A 13 -5.77 -4.04 27.53
N PRO A 14 -6.80 -4.35 28.32
CA PRO A 14 -7.61 -3.33 28.97
C PRO A 14 -6.76 -2.21 29.61
N GLY A 15 -7.02 -0.95 29.27
CA GLY A 15 -6.27 0.21 29.78
C GLY A 15 -5.22 0.81 28.82
N VAL A 16 -4.90 0.13 27.70
CA VAL A 16 -3.89 0.64 26.75
C VAL A 16 -4.34 1.86 25.93
N GLY A 17 -5.64 2.09 25.81
CA GLY A 17 -6.20 3.26 25.11
C GLY A 17 -6.99 2.95 23.83
N LYS A 18 -7.36 1.69 23.59
CA LYS A 18 -8.09 1.22 22.39
C LYS A 18 -9.27 2.11 21.99
N THR A 19 -10.26 2.25 22.87
CA THR A 19 -11.48 3.03 22.61
C THR A 19 -11.18 4.46 22.17
N THR A 20 -10.23 5.14 22.81
CA THR A 20 -9.82 6.49 22.42
C THR A 20 -9.17 6.52 21.03
N HIS A 21 -8.33 5.53 20.68
CA HIS A 21 -7.79 5.42 19.32
C HIS A 21 -8.91 5.15 18.30
N CYS A 22 -9.84 4.24 18.60
CA CYS A 22 -10.92 3.90 17.69
C CYS A 22 -11.86 5.08 17.43
N GLU A 23 -12.23 5.84 18.46
CA GLU A 23 -13.05 7.04 18.34
C GLU A 23 -12.37 8.10 17.46
N GLU A 24 -11.08 8.32 17.67
CA GLU A 24 -10.32 9.32 16.92
C GLU A 24 -10.06 8.88 15.47
N LEU A 25 -9.77 7.59 15.25
CA LEU A 25 -9.68 6.99 13.92
C LEU A 25 -11.00 7.12 13.17
N ALA A 26 -12.13 6.76 13.79
CA ALA A 26 -13.46 6.89 13.21
C ALA A 26 -13.75 8.34 12.82
N ARG A 27 -13.40 9.30 13.69
CA ARG A 27 -13.57 10.74 13.44
C ARG A 27 -12.78 11.24 12.24
N ARG A 28 -11.54 10.76 12.03
CA ARG A 28 -10.67 11.21 10.93
C ARG A 28 -10.90 10.50 9.61
N THR A 29 -11.29 9.23 9.67
CA THR A 29 -11.43 8.37 8.48
C THR A 29 -12.86 8.24 7.97
N GLY A 30 -13.85 8.45 8.84
CA GLY A 30 -15.25 8.16 8.56
C GLY A 30 -15.63 6.68 8.67
N LEU A 31 -14.71 5.81 9.08
CA LEU A 31 -14.99 4.39 9.35
C LEU A 31 -15.94 4.25 10.56
N LYS A 32 -16.75 3.18 10.58
CA LYS A 32 -17.70 2.90 11.65
C LYS A 32 -16.99 2.16 12.80
N HIS A 33 -16.92 2.79 13.96
CA HIS A 33 -16.42 2.16 15.19
C HIS A 33 -17.41 1.14 15.73
N LEU A 34 -16.95 -0.10 15.89
CA LEU A 34 -17.64 -1.21 16.52
C LEU A 34 -16.97 -1.54 17.85
N ALA A 35 -17.58 -1.10 18.95
CA ALA A 35 -17.20 -1.55 20.28
C ALA A 35 -17.74 -2.97 20.51
N ILE A 36 -16.90 -3.99 20.33
CA ILE A 36 -17.32 -5.40 20.37
C ILE A 36 -17.91 -5.76 21.75
N ASN A 37 -17.39 -5.18 22.83
CA ASN A 37 -17.97 -5.27 24.18
C ASN A 37 -19.45 -4.87 24.25
N GLN A 38 -19.87 -3.90 23.44
CA GLN A 38 -21.26 -3.43 23.39
C GLN A 38 -22.11 -4.38 22.53
N ILE A 39 -21.57 -4.85 21.41
CA ILE A 39 -22.25 -5.81 20.53
C ILE A 39 -22.55 -7.12 21.26
N VAL A 40 -21.59 -7.65 22.02
CA VAL A 40 -21.77 -8.86 22.84
C VAL A 40 -22.95 -8.70 23.82
N LYS A 41 -23.14 -7.50 24.39
CA LYS A 41 -24.27 -7.22 25.28
C LYS A 41 -25.58 -7.06 24.52
N ASP A 42 -25.58 -6.27 23.46
CA ASP A 42 -26.79 -5.90 22.72
C ASP A 42 -27.39 -7.09 21.96
N LYS A 43 -26.54 -8.02 21.50
CA LYS A 43 -26.93 -9.22 20.75
C LYS A 43 -26.94 -10.49 21.59
N GLU A 44 -26.76 -10.35 22.91
CA GLU A 44 -26.81 -11.46 23.87
C GLU A 44 -25.85 -12.61 23.51
N CYS A 45 -24.66 -12.30 22.99
CA CYS A 45 -23.61 -13.26 22.61
C CYS A 45 -22.82 -13.78 23.83
N GLN A 46 -23.49 -14.01 24.95
CA GLN A 46 -22.86 -14.48 26.20
C GLN A 46 -23.21 -15.96 26.42
N ASP A 47 -22.22 -16.79 26.74
CA ASP A 47 -22.38 -18.21 27.10
C ASP A 47 -21.97 -18.46 28.55
N GLY A 48 -22.64 -17.76 29.46
CA GLY A 48 -22.45 -17.91 30.91
C GLY A 48 -21.55 -16.86 31.54
N TRP A 49 -21.16 -17.13 32.78
CA TRP A 49 -20.43 -16.22 33.65
C TRP A 49 -19.25 -16.93 34.29
N ASP A 50 -18.07 -16.32 34.20
CA ASP A 50 -16.86 -16.75 34.88
C ASP A 50 -16.79 -16.07 36.25
N ASP A 51 -17.09 -16.84 37.31
CA ASP A 51 -17.05 -16.37 38.70
C ASP A 51 -15.62 -16.04 39.17
N GLU A 52 -14.59 -16.70 38.64
CA GLU A 52 -13.19 -16.44 39.00
C GLU A 52 -12.69 -15.13 38.40
N ARG A 53 -13.01 -14.88 37.12
CA ARG A 53 -12.59 -13.68 36.39
C ARG A 53 -13.59 -12.53 36.46
N SER A 54 -14.75 -12.76 37.06
CA SER A 54 -15.85 -11.80 37.18
C SER A 54 -16.21 -11.15 35.84
N CYS A 55 -16.37 -11.97 34.80
CA CYS A 55 -16.76 -11.54 33.46
C CYS A 55 -17.72 -12.52 32.78
N ALA A 56 -18.46 -12.05 31.79
CA ALA A 56 -19.25 -12.92 30.94
C ALA A 56 -18.34 -13.67 29.96
N ILE A 57 -18.62 -14.96 29.78
CA ILE A 57 -17.97 -15.77 28.73
C ILE A 57 -18.63 -15.39 27.41
N VAL A 58 -17.82 -15.05 26.41
CA VAL A 58 -18.32 -14.67 25.09
C VAL A 58 -18.53 -15.93 24.25
N ASP A 59 -19.71 -16.03 23.64
CA ASP A 59 -20.00 -17.02 22.61
C ASP A 59 -19.43 -16.51 21.28
N GLU A 60 -18.25 -17.00 20.91
CA GLU A 60 -17.53 -16.55 19.71
C GLU A 60 -18.31 -16.84 18.42
N ASP A 61 -18.95 -18.00 18.32
CA ASP A 61 -19.77 -18.38 17.16
C ASP A 61 -20.95 -17.41 16.98
N LYS A 62 -21.70 -17.14 18.06
CA LYS A 62 -22.80 -16.14 18.00
C LYS A 62 -22.30 -14.73 17.69
N LEU A 63 -21.11 -14.37 18.16
CA LEU A 63 -20.53 -13.06 17.87
C LEU A 63 -20.14 -12.94 16.39
N LEU A 64 -19.57 -13.97 15.80
CA LEU A 64 -19.23 -14.02 14.38
C LEU A 64 -20.49 -13.99 13.51
N ASP A 65 -21.50 -14.81 13.82
CA ASP A 65 -22.80 -14.81 13.14
C ASP A 65 -23.44 -13.41 13.16
N ALA A 66 -23.31 -12.71 14.29
CA ALA A 66 -23.82 -11.36 14.45
C ALA A 66 -23.10 -10.31 13.59
N LEU A 67 -21.90 -10.58 13.10
CA LEU A 67 -21.05 -9.62 12.38
C LEU A 67 -20.89 -9.96 10.88
N GLU A 68 -21.17 -11.21 10.50
CA GLU A 68 -20.94 -11.76 9.15
C GLU A 68 -21.67 -10.99 8.03
N ASP A 69 -22.84 -10.41 8.32
CA ASP A 69 -23.61 -9.64 7.32
C ASP A 69 -23.02 -8.25 7.04
N GLU A 70 -22.29 -7.66 7.99
CA GLU A 70 -21.81 -6.27 7.90
C GLU A 70 -20.30 -6.19 7.68
N VAL A 71 -19.51 -6.82 8.56
CA VAL A 71 -18.06 -6.62 8.64
C VAL A 71 -17.34 -6.99 7.33
N PRO A 72 -17.65 -8.10 6.64
CA PRO A 72 -17.00 -8.45 5.37
C PRO A 72 -17.16 -7.40 4.25
N GLY A 73 -18.13 -6.48 4.38
CA GLY A 73 -18.33 -5.37 3.45
C GLY A 73 -17.25 -4.29 3.51
N GLY A 74 -16.45 -4.24 4.58
CA GLY A 74 -15.43 -3.22 4.80
C GLY A 74 -15.98 -1.94 5.45
N GLY A 75 -15.07 -1.09 5.97
CA GLY A 75 -15.42 0.21 6.52
C GLY A 75 -15.54 0.28 8.04
N PHE A 76 -14.96 -0.67 8.78
CA PHE A 76 -15.14 -0.80 10.22
C PHE A 76 -13.83 -0.66 11.01
N ILE A 77 -13.95 -0.16 12.24
CA ILE A 77 -12.90 -0.22 13.25
C ILE A 77 -13.41 -1.09 14.40
N LEU A 78 -12.80 -2.25 14.61
CA LEU A 78 -13.18 -3.21 15.64
C LEU A 78 -12.36 -2.94 16.91
N ASP A 79 -13.03 -2.52 17.99
CA ASP A 79 -12.43 -2.31 19.32
C ASP A 79 -12.69 -3.54 20.21
N TRP A 80 -11.65 -4.37 20.36
CA TRP A 80 -11.70 -5.61 21.13
C TRP A 80 -10.34 -5.98 21.71
N HIS A 81 -10.28 -7.03 22.53
CA HIS A 81 -9.04 -7.48 23.16
C HIS A 81 -8.53 -8.81 22.60
N ALA A 82 -9.40 -9.73 22.16
CA ALA A 82 -8.99 -11.03 21.60
C ALA A 82 -9.25 -11.03 20.08
N CYS A 83 -8.23 -10.72 19.27
CA CYS A 83 -8.42 -10.52 17.83
C CYS A 83 -8.43 -11.80 16.99
N ASP A 84 -7.93 -12.90 17.55
CA ASP A 84 -7.77 -14.22 16.92
C ASP A 84 -9.09 -14.89 16.53
N LEU A 85 -10.22 -14.50 17.13
CA LEU A 85 -11.53 -15.00 16.75
C LEU A 85 -11.99 -14.55 15.36
N PHE A 86 -11.49 -13.42 14.84
CA PHE A 86 -11.95 -12.87 13.57
C PHE A 86 -11.28 -13.56 12.38
N PRO A 87 -12.04 -13.98 11.34
CA PRO A 87 -11.44 -14.55 10.14
C PRO A 87 -10.47 -13.56 9.48
N GLU A 88 -9.28 -14.02 9.10
CA GLU A 88 -8.26 -13.21 8.40
C GLU A 88 -8.85 -12.48 7.19
N SER A 89 -9.72 -13.15 6.43
CA SER A 89 -10.41 -12.57 5.26
C SER A 89 -11.29 -11.34 5.55
N TRP A 90 -11.58 -11.04 6.82
CA TRP A 90 -12.40 -9.89 7.23
C TRP A 90 -11.55 -8.69 7.65
N ILE A 91 -10.25 -8.88 7.87
CA ILE A 91 -9.38 -7.87 8.49
C ILE A 91 -8.34 -7.47 7.47
N ASP A 92 -7.84 -6.25 7.55
CA ASP A 92 -6.74 -5.80 6.69
C ASP A 92 -5.72 -4.87 7.39
N LEU A 93 -5.96 -4.57 8.67
CA LEU A 93 -4.93 -4.06 9.56
C LEU A 93 -5.24 -4.45 11.01
N VAL A 94 -4.24 -4.96 11.72
CA VAL A 94 -4.31 -5.25 13.17
C VAL A 94 -3.35 -4.31 13.89
N VAL A 95 -3.91 -3.35 14.64
CA VAL A 95 -3.16 -2.42 15.48
C VAL A 95 -3.13 -2.95 16.91
N VAL A 96 -1.96 -3.37 17.38
CA VAL A 96 -1.76 -3.83 18.76
C VAL A 96 -1.20 -2.67 19.58
N LEU A 97 -2.01 -2.14 20.50
CA LEU A 97 -1.59 -1.07 21.40
C LEU A 97 -0.91 -1.63 22.64
N ARG A 98 0.26 -1.07 22.97
CA ARG A 98 1.08 -1.42 24.12
C ARG A 98 1.33 -0.24 25.03
N VAL A 99 1.46 -0.49 26.33
CA VAL A 99 1.71 0.55 27.34
C VAL A 99 2.69 0.03 28.38
N ASP A 100 3.59 0.90 28.86
CA ASP A 100 4.50 0.56 29.93
C ASP A 100 3.75 0.20 31.23
N SER A 101 4.29 -0.73 32.01
CA SER A 101 3.59 -1.29 33.17
C SER A 101 3.21 -0.23 34.21
N SER A 102 3.99 0.84 34.35
CA SER A 102 3.71 1.91 35.32
C SER A 102 2.51 2.75 34.90
N THR A 103 2.48 3.17 33.63
CA THR A 103 1.36 3.89 33.05
C THR A 103 0.10 3.03 33.03
N LEU A 104 0.22 1.74 32.71
CA LEU A 104 -0.91 0.82 32.71
C LEU A 104 -1.49 0.65 34.13
N TYR A 105 -0.62 0.46 35.15
CA TYR A 105 -1.05 0.36 36.55
C TYR A 105 -1.86 1.59 36.97
N ASP A 106 -1.36 2.79 36.70
CA ASP A 106 -2.02 4.05 37.07
C ASP A 106 -3.39 4.20 36.38
N ARG A 107 -3.47 3.83 35.09
CA ARG A 107 -4.73 3.87 34.33
C ARG A 107 -5.77 2.86 34.84
N LEU A 108 -5.35 1.64 35.15
CA LEU A 108 -6.23 0.60 35.68
C LEU A 108 -6.71 0.94 37.10
N LYS A 109 -5.81 1.46 37.94
CA LYS A 109 -6.14 1.93 39.28
C LYS A 109 -7.13 3.08 39.27
N ALA A 110 -6.96 4.04 38.36
CA ALA A 110 -7.91 5.14 38.17
C ALA A 110 -9.32 4.67 37.74
N ARG A 111 -9.43 3.47 37.17
CA ARG A 111 -10.72 2.83 36.81
C ARG A 111 -11.34 2.02 37.95
N ASN A 112 -10.75 2.02 39.15
CA ASN A 112 -11.20 1.26 40.32
C ASN A 112 -11.29 -0.25 40.07
N TYR A 113 -10.34 -0.82 39.31
CA TYR A 113 -10.28 -2.28 39.15
C TYR A 113 -9.86 -2.95 40.47
N ALA A 114 -10.40 -4.13 40.74
CA ALA A 114 -9.96 -4.96 41.86
C ALA A 114 -8.49 -5.39 41.66
N GLU A 115 -7.74 -5.51 42.75
CA GLU A 115 -6.29 -5.79 42.71
C GLU A 115 -5.95 -7.03 41.88
N ALA A 116 -6.73 -8.11 42.01
CA ALA A 116 -6.52 -9.35 41.25
C ALA A 116 -6.64 -9.12 39.73
N LYS A 117 -7.71 -8.42 39.29
CA LYS A 117 -7.94 -8.09 37.88
C LYS A 117 -6.89 -7.10 37.35
N LEU A 118 -6.47 -6.16 38.18
CA LEU A 118 -5.41 -5.23 37.83
C LEU A 118 -4.09 -5.98 37.59
N GLN A 119 -3.72 -6.89 38.48
CA GLN A 119 -2.50 -7.69 38.37
C GLN A 119 -2.55 -8.61 37.14
N GLU A 120 -3.67 -9.29 36.89
CA GLU A 120 -3.87 -10.13 35.70
C GLU A 120 -3.62 -9.35 34.40
N ASN A 121 -4.21 -8.16 34.27
CA ASN A 121 -4.01 -7.33 33.08
C ASN A 121 -2.56 -6.83 32.96
N LEU A 122 -1.91 -6.47 34.07
CA LEU A 122 -0.49 -6.11 34.05
C LEU A 122 0.40 -7.27 33.61
N ASP A 123 0.15 -8.47 34.13
CA ASP A 123 0.89 -9.68 33.76
C ASP A 123 0.67 -10.00 32.29
N SER A 124 -0.56 -9.89 31.79
CA SER A 124 -0.89 -10.06 30.37
C SER A 124 -0.15 -9.07 29.46
N GLU A 125 -0.04 -7.81 29.88
CA GLU A 125 0.69 -6.78 29.12
C GLU A 125 2.20 -7.02 29.13
N ILE A 126 2.75 -7.42 30.28
CA ILE A 126 4.18 -7.75 30.44
C ILE A 126 4.56 -8.97 29.60
N MET A 127 3.68 -9.98 29.54
CA MET A 127 3.87 -11.21 28.78
C MET A 127 3.49 -11.08 27.29
N GLU A 128 3.04 -9.90 26.87
CA GLU A 128 2.70 -9.60 25.46
C GLU A 128 1.66 -10.54 24.85
N VAL A 129 0.71 -11.01 25.67
CA VAL A 129 -0.24 -12.06 25.28
C VAL A 129 -0.97 -11.68 23.99
N LEU A 130 -1.57 -10.48 23.96
CA LEU A 130 -2.37 -10.04 22.80
C LEU A 130 -1.53 -9.67 21.57
N LEU A 131 -0.24 -9.35 21.75
CA LEU A 131 0.67 -9.19 20.63
C LEU A 131 1.02 -10.54 20.01
N SER A 132 1.18 -11.56 20.85
CA SER A 132 1.46 -12.93 20.41
C SER A 132 0.24 -13.51 19.68
N GLU A 133 -0.96 -13.37 20.24
CA GLU A 133 -2.21 -13.78 19.60
C GLU A 133 -2.41 -13.12 18.24
N ALA A 134 -2.16 -11.81 18.13
CA ALA A 134 -2.26 -11.09 16.86
C ALA A 134 -1.27 -11.63 15.80
N ARG A 135 -0.04 -11.95 16.19
CA ARG A 135 0.98 -12.49 15.27
C ARG A 135 0.74 -13.95 14.89
N GLU A 136 0.05 -14.72 15.74
CA GLU A 136 -0.33 -16.11 15.46
C GLU A 136 -1.60 -16.19 14.60
N GLY A 137 -2.53 -15.23 14.76
CA GLY A 137 -3.81 -15.21 14.06
C GLY A 137 -3.80 -14.53 12.68
N PHE A 138 -2.80 -13.69 12.38
CA PHE A 138 -2.76 -12.87 11.15
C PHE A 138 -1.37 -12.83 10.51
N ASP A 139 -1.30 -12.52 9.21
CA ASP A 139 -0.01 -12.25 8.54
C ASP A 139 0.77 -11.15 9.26
N GLU A 140 2.05 -11.41 9.55
CA GLU A 140 2.94 -10.48 10.24
C GLU A 140 2.99 -9.09 9.58
N GLN A 141 2.75 -9.01 8.26
CA GLN A 141 2.75 -7.75 7.51
C GLN A 141 1.59 -6.81 7.85
N ILE A 142 0.46 -7.35 8.35
CA ILE A 142 -0.72 -6.55 8.73
C ILE A 142 -0.80 -6.31 10.23
N VAL A 143 0.13 -6.84 11.03
CA VAL A 143 0.19 -6.64 12.48
C VAL A 143 1.16 -5.51 12.83
N VAL A 144 0.61 -4.41 13.35
CA VAL A 144 1.38 -3.21 13.73
C VAL A 144 1.29 -2.96 15.23
N GLU A 145 2.44 -3.07 15.90
CA GLU A 145 2.59 -2.73 17.31
C GLU A 145 2.83 -1.21 17.48
N LEU A 146 2.06 -0.57 18.37
CA LEU A 146 2.17 0.85 18.68
C LEU A 146 2.17 1.10 20.20
N THR A 147 3.10 1.92 20.67
CA THR A 147 3.15 2.36 22.08
C THR A 147 2.16 3.51 22.33
N SER A 148 1.47 3.49 23.47
CA SER A 148 0.42 4.46 23.81
C SER A 148 0.47 4.93 25.28
N ASN A 149 1.64 5.34 25.77
CA ASN A 149 1.84 5.84 27.13
C ASN A 149 1.30 7.27 27.30
N THR A 150 1.40 8.10 26.26
CA THR A 150 1.05 9.52 26.30
C THR A 150 -0.03 9.91 25.28
N ALA A 151 -0.61 11.10 25.45
CA ALA A 151 -1.55 11.65 24.47
C ALA A 151 -0.87 12.02 23.14
N GLU A 152 0.40 12.45 23.17
CA GLU A 152 1.20 12.73 21.97
C GLU A 152 1.45 11.45 21.15
N GLU A 153 1.76 10.34 21.82
CA GLU A 153 1.88 9.03 21.16
C GLU A 153 0.55 8.57 20.56
N MET A 154 -0.58 8.76 21.26
CA MET A 154 -1.90 8.46 20.71
C MET A 154 -2.19 9.24 19.43
N GLU A 155 -1.94 10.54 19.43
CA GLU A 155 -2.10 11.40 18.25
C GLU A 155 -1.22 10.92 17.08
N SER A 156 0.07 10.66 17.36
CA SER A 156 1.03 10.14 16.38
C SER A 156 0.61 8.75 15.83
N ASN A 157 0.06 7.89 16.68
CA ASN A 157 -0.45 6.57 16.29
C ASN A 157 -1.61 6.70 15.30
N VAL A 158 -2.58 7.57 15.60
CA VAL A 158 -3.70 7.84 14.69
C VAL A 158 -3.18 8.37 13.36
N GLU A 159 -2.27 9.35 13.37
CA GLU A 159 -1.66 9.88 12.15
C GLU A 159 -0.97 8.79 11.34
N ARG A 160 -0.25 7.87 12.00
CA ARG A 160 0.45 6.76 11.35
C ARG A 160 -0.53 5.76 10.72
N VAL A 161 -1.63 5.43 11.38
CA VAL A 161 -2.63 4.48 10.87
C VAL A 161 -3.37 5.04 9.66
N ILE A 162 -3.64 6.35 9.64
CA ILE A 162 -4.34 7.00 8.51
C ILE A 162 -3.39 7.49 7.42
N ALA A 163 -2.07 7.43 7.64
CA ALA A 163 -1.10 7.96 6.69
C ALA A 163 -1.15 7.17 5.38
N PRO A 164 -1.13 7.86 4.23
CA PRO A 164 -1.04 7.18 2.94
C PRO A 164 0.29 6.39 2.85
N PRO A 165 0.31 5.27 2.11
CA PRO A 165 1.54 4.51 1.91
C PRO A 165 2.65 5.40 1.35
N VAL A 166 3.88 5.17 1.79
CA VAL A 166 5.04 5.93 1.31
C VAL A 166 5.87 5.04 0.40
N VAL A 167 6.15 5.51 -0.81
CA VAL A 167 7.08 4.87 -1.75
C VAL A 167 8.28 5.76 -2.01
N ASN A 168 9.48 5.18 -1.98
CA ASN A 168 10.69 5.87 -2.44
C ASN A 168 10.86 5.59 -3.94
N PHE A 169 10.45 6.54 -4.77
CA PHE A 169 10.63 6.47 -6.22
C PHE A 169 12.08 6.78 -6.59
N ILE A 170 12.77 5.78 -7.13
CA ILE A 170 14.19 5.88 -7.48
C ILE A 170 14.32 6.35 -8.92
N THR A 171 14.58 7.65 -9.09
CA THR A 171 14.70 8.27 -10.40
C THR A 171 15.54 9.54 -10.34
N GLY A 172 16.34 9.77 -11.39
CA GLY A 172 16.97 11.06 -11.67
C GLY A 172 16.17 11.94 -12.62
N ASN A 173 15.01 11.47 -13.14
CA ASN A 173 14.26 12.17 -14.18
C ASN A 173 13.09 12.98 -13.59
N ALA A 174 13.23 14.30 -13.58
CA ALA A 174 12.24 15.22 -13.02
C ALA A 174 10.87 15.17 -13.74
N ASN A 175 10.83 14.84 -15.03
CA ASN A 175 9.56 14.69 -15.77
C ASN A 175 8.82 13.41 -15.35
N LYS A 176 9.54 12.30 -15.20
CA LYS A 176 8.97 11.05 -14.66
C LYS A 176 8.41 11.26 -13.25
N LEU A 177 9.18 11.90 -12.37
CA LEU A 177 8.74 12.21 -11.01
C LEU A 177 7.45 13.05 -11.00
N ARG A 178 7.35 14.05 -11.88
CA ARG A 178 6.16 14.90 -11.99
C ARG A 178 4.93 14.09 -12.42
N GLU A 179 5.06 13.21 -13.40
CA GLU A 179 3.95 12.36 -13.84
C GLU A 179 3.53 11.35 -12.75
N VAL A 180 4.49 10.72 -12.09
CA VAL A 180 4.21 9.77 -10.99
C VAL A 180 3.49 10.47 -9.84
N LYS A 181 3.97 11.63 -9.38
CA LYS A 181 3.30 12.41 -8.32
C LYS A 181 1.89 12.82 -8.71
N ALA A 182 1.69 13.28 -9.95
CA ALA A 182 0.38 13.70 -10.42
C ALA A 182 -0.66 12.57 -10.47
N ILE A 183 -0.22 11.31 -10.50
CA ILE A 183 -1.11 10.14 -10.55
C ILE A 183 -1.28 9.52 -9.17
N LEU A 184 -0.20 9.40 -8.39
CA LEU A 184 -0.21 8.69 -7.11
C LEU A 184 -0.65 9.54 -5.91
N GLU A 185 -0.30 10.84 -5.88
CA GLU A 185 -0.65 11.71 -4.75
C GLU A 185 -2.09 12.22 -4.87
N PRO A 186 -2.84 12.35 -3.75
CA PRO A 186 -2.42 12.17 -2.36
C PRO A 186 -2.55 10.72 -1.83
N ALA A 187 -3.09 9.80 -2.62
CA ALA A 187 -3.40 8.44 -2.18
C ALA A 187 -2.14 7.65 -1.73
N ILE A 188 -1.00 7.89 -2.39
CA ILE A 188 0.29 7.33 -2.04
C ILE A 188 1.31 8.48 -2.01
N THR A 189 2.04 8.62 -0.91
CA THR A 189 3.10 9.62 -0.77
C THR A 189 4.33 9.21 -1.54
N VAL A 190 4.78 10.05 -2.48
CA VAL A 190 5.97 9.78 -3.31
C VAL A 190 7.16 10.59 -2.81
N ARG A 191 8.15 9.89 -2.25
CA ARG A 191 9.49 10.42 -1.99
C ARG A 191 10.39 10.12 -3.18
N SER A 192 11.31 11.01 -3.52
CA SER A 192 12.23 10.80 -4.65
C SER A 192 13.66 10.68 -4.15
N GLN A 193 14.40 9.71 -4.68
CA GLN A 193 15.84 9.60 -4.48
C GLN A 193 16.51 9.33 -5.83
N ALA A 194 17.60 10.04 -6.10
CA ALA A 194 18.42 9.78 -7.28
C ALA A 194 19.57 8.85 -6.87
N ILE A 195 19.39 7.56 -7.17
CA ILE A 195 20.41 6.53 -6.92
C ILE A 195 20.89 6.04 -8.29
N ASP A 196 22.21 5.98 -8.46
CA ASP A 196 22.81 5.40 -9.65
C ASP A 196 22.74 3.87 -9.53
N LEU A 197 21.91 3.26 -10.37
CA LEU A 197 21.67 1.83 -10.39
C LEU A 197 22.16 1.29 -11.74
N GLU A 198 22.96 0.24 -11.66
CA GLU A 198 23.39 -0.50 -12.84
C GLU A 198 22.19 -1.17 -13.53
N GLU A 199 21.98 -0.85 -14.81
CA GLU A 199 20.92 -1.44 -15.62
C GLU A 199 21.48 -2.68 -16.33
N VAL A 200 20.98 -3.86 -15.93
CA VAL A 200 21.29 -5.12 -16.62
C VAL A 200 20.69 -5.13 -18.03
N GLN A 201 21.13 -6.08 -18.87
CA GLN A 201 20.52 -6.31 -20.18
C GLN A 201 19.54 -7.49 -20.09
N GLY A 202 18.41 -7.39 -20.78
CA GLY A 202 17.38 -8.41 -20.76
C GLY A 202 16.04 -7.89 -21.29
N THR A 203 14.98 -8.62 -20.97
CA THR A 203 13.60 -8.17 -21.13
C THR A 203 13.31 -6.99 -20.19
N VAL A 204 12.23 -6.24 -20.46
CA VAL A 204 11.88 -5.11 -19.58
C VAL A 204 11.59 -5.58 -18.16
N GLU A 205 10.99 -6.76 -18.01
CA GLU A 205 10.68 -7.38 -16.73
C GLU A 205 11.96 -7.71 -15.95
N GLU A 206 12.93 -8.38 -16.57
CA GLU A 206 14.21 -8.72 -15.94
C GLU A 206 15.00 -7.48 -15.53
N VAL A 207 15.03 -6.46 -16.40
CA VAL A 207 15.71 -5.19 -16.13
C VAL A 207 15.06 -4.47 -14.95
N THR A 208 13.73 -4.34 -14.95
CA THR A 208 13.00 -3.63 -13.91
C THR A 208 13.09 -4.38 -12.56
N GLU A 209 13.01 -5.71 -12.58
CA GLU A 209 13.10 -6.54 -11.38
C GLU A 209 14.49 -6.45 -10.73
N ALA A 210 15.56 -6.60 -11.52
CA ALA A 210 16.93 -6.49 -11.02
C ALA A 210 17.21 -5.08 -10.44
N LYS A 211 16.74 -4.04 -11.12
CA LYS A 211 16.83 -2.65 -10.68
C LYS A 211 16.10 -2.44 -9.35
N CYS A 212 14.91 -3.02 -9.18
CA CYS A 212 14.13 -2.92 -7.95
C CYS A 212 14.81 -3.61 -6.77
N ARG A 213 15.35 -4.82 -6.97
CA ARG A 213 16.08 -5.54 -5.92
C ARG A 213 17.27 -4.74 -5.42
N LYS A 214 18.10 -4.23 -6.33
CA LYS A 214 19.28 -3.42 -6.00
C LYS A 214 18.89 -2.10 -5.31
N ALA A 215 17.81 -1.47 -5.76
CA ALA A 215 17.26 -0.29 -5.11
C ALA A 215 16.83 -0.58 -3.66
N ALA A 216 16.13 -1.69 -3.44
CA ALA A 216 15.63 -2.09 -2.12
C ALA A 216 16.78 -2.35 -1.15
N GLU A 217 17.84 -3.03 -1.60
CA GLU A 217 19.07 -3.26 -0.83
C GLU A 217 19.74 -1.94 -0.41
N MET A 218 19.83 -0.96 -1.31
CA MET A 218 20.49 0.32 -1.04
C MET A 218 19.67 1.25 -0.15
N VAL A 219 18.34 1.27 -0.32
CA VAL A 219 17.42 2.11 0.47
C VAL A 219 17.09 1.48 1.81
N ASN A 220 17.21 0.16 1.93
CA ASN A 220 16.79 -0.62 3.09
C ASN A 220 15.34 -0.33 3.51
N GLY A 221 14.42 -0.36 2.55
CA GLY A 221 13.01 -0.06 2.77
C GLY A 221 12.21 -0.02 1.46
N PRO A 222 10.97 0.51 1.50
CA PRO A 222 10.07 0.50 0.36
C PRO A 222 10.61 1.29 -0.82
N VAL A 223 10.71 0.67 -1.99
CA VAL A 223 11.20 1.30 -3.22
C VAL A 223 10.24 1.09 -4.37
N LEU A 224 10.20 2.09 -5.24
CA LEU A 224 9.52 2.04 -6.53
C LEU A 224 10.53 2.40 -7.61
N VAL A 225 10.67 1.55 -8.62
CA VAL A 225 11.50 1.83 -9.81
C VAL A 225 10.64 1.75 -11.07
N GLU A 226 11.12 2.33 -12.16
CA GLU A 226 10.42 2.34 -13.44
C GLU A 226 11.40 2.20 -14.61
N ASP A 227 11.05 1.33 -15.55
CA ASP A 227 11.65 1.30 -16.88
C ASP A 227 10.61 1.51 -17.98
N THR A 228 11.04 2.20 -19.03
CA THR A 228 10.18 2.62 -20.14
C THR A 228 10.79 2.12 -21.45
N CYS A 229 10.00 1.41 -22.24
CA CYS A 229 10.40 0.86 -23.52
C CYS A 229 9.59 1.48 -24.67
N LEU A 230 10.25 1.57 -25.82
CA LEU A 230 9.59 1.84 -27.09
C LEU A 230 9.93 0.68 -28.03
N CYS A 231 8.90 -0.10 -28.38
CA CYS A 231 9.05 -1.40 -29.03
C CYS A 231 8.54 -1.33 -30.47
N PHE A 232 9.43 -1.35 -31.46
CA PHE A 232 9.02 -1.34 -32.87
C PHE A 232 8.72 -2.75 -33.35
N LYS A 233 7.51 -2.98 -33.89
CA LYS A 233 7.08 -4.33 -34.28
C LYS A 233 7.91 -4.92 -35.41
N SER A 234 8.27 -4.10 -36.37
CA SER A 234 9.15 -4.48 -37.49
C SER A 234 10.59 -4.83 -37.08
N LEU A 235 11.03 -4.45 -35.88
CA LEU A 235 12.36 -4.79 -35.35
C LEU A 235 12.31 -5.84 -34.23
N GLY A 236 11.21 -6.59 -34.09
CA GLY A 236 11.07 -7.57 -33.03
C GLY A 236 11.10 -6.94 -31.63
N ASP A 237 10.41 -5.80 -31.48
CA ASP A 237 10.29 -5.01 -30.24
C ASP A 237 11.56 -4.24 -29.80
N LEU A 238 12.62 -4.21 -30.62
CA LEU A 238 13.73 -3.27 -30.44
C LEU A 238 13.33 -1.83 -30.84
N PRO A 239 13.95 -0.79 -30.24
CA PRO A 239 15.04 -0.82 -29.26
C PRO A 239 14.60 -1.23 -27.84
N GLY A 240 13.30 -1.27 -27.55
CA GLY A 240 12.77 -1.79 -26.30
C GLY A 240 13.36 -1.08 -25.07
N PRO A 241 13.95 -1.79 -24.08
CA PRO A 241 14.54 -1.18 -22.88
C PRO A 241 15.75 -0.29 -23.18
N TYR A 242 16.33 -0.40 -24.38
CA TYR A 242 17.52 0.37 -24.77
C TYR A 242 17.19 1.74 -25.37
N ILE A 243 15.91 2.13 -25.42
CA ILE A 243 15.45 3.35 -26.09
C ILE A 243 16.15 4.63 -25.62
N LYS A 244 16.54 4.72 -24.34
CA LYS A 244 17.31 5.86 -23.81
C LYS A 244 18.61 6.08 -24.60
N TRP A 245 19.35 5.01 -24.86
CA TRP A 245 20.63 5.05 -25.56
C TRP A 245 20.43 5.38 -27.04
N PHE A 246 19.43 4.79 -27.69
CA PHE A 246 19.09 5.14 -29.07
C PHE A 246 18.69 6.61 -29.18
N MET A 247 17.83 7.10 -28.29
CA MET A 247 17.40 8.50 -28.31
C MET A 247 18.58 9.46 -28.10
N GLN A 248 19.52 9.14 -27.21
CA GLN A 248 20.72 9.95 -26.99
C GLN A 248 21.68 9.94 -28.19
N SER A 249 21.84 8.80 -28.87
CA SER A 249 22.80 8.66 -29.97
C SER A 249 22.28 9.15 -31.31
N ILE A 250 21.02 8.82 -31.66
CA ILE A 250 20.49 9.03 -33.00
C ILE A 250 19.27 9.96 -33.05
N GLY A 251 18.69 10.31 -31.89
CA GLY A 251 17.56 11.23 -31.77
C GLY A 251 16.31 10.79 -32.52
N HIS A 252 15.33 11.69 -32.65
CA HIS A 252 14.05 11.42 -33.35
C HIS A 252 14.27 11.00 -34.80
N GLN A 253 15.06 11.78 -35.55
CA GLN A 253 15.33 11.51 -36.97
C GLN A 253 15.99 10.14 -37.16
N GLY A 254 16.95 9.79 -36.31
CA GLY A 254 17.60 8.48 -36.37
C GLY A 254 16.64 7.33 -36.09
N LEU A 255 15.75 7.48 -35.09
CA LEU A 255 14.71 6.48 -34.80
C LEU A 255 13.74 6.32 -35.99
N ASN A 256 13.33 7.40 -36.65
CA ASN A 256 12.55 7.32 -37.88
C ASN A 256 13.32 6.64 -39.02
N ASN A 257 14.61 6.96 -39.18
CA ASN A 257 15.47 6.35 -40.20
C ASN A 257 15.67 4.85 -39.97
N LEU A 258 15.72 4.40 -38.72
CA LEU A 258 15.84 2.98 -38.35
C LEU A 258 14.68 2.16 -38.92
N LEU A 259 13.50 2.79 -39.03
CA LEU A 259 12.31 2.16 -39.59
C LEU A 259 12.13 2.40 -41.09
N ALA A 260 12.97 3.21 -41.76
CA ALA A 260 12.72 3.67 -43.13
C ALA A 260 12.45 2.53 -44.13
N ALA A 261 13.13 1.39 -43.98
CA ALA A 261 13.03 0.23 -44.86
C ALA A 261 11.80 -0.68 -44.61
N TYR A 262 11.02 -0.44 -43.55
CA TYR A 262 9.90 -1.31 -43.15
C TYR A 262 8.56 -0.64 -43.40
N ASP A 263 7.61 -1.28 -44.07
CA ASP A 263 6.27 -0.69 -44.23
C ASP A 263 5.51 -0.58 -42.89
N ASP A 264 5.70 -1.57 -42.01
CA ASP A 264 5.11 -1.58 -40.68
C ASP A 264 5.83 -0.62 -39.73
N LYS A 265 5.14 0.47 -39.37
CA LYS A 265 5.57 1.47 -38.39
C LYS A 265 4.90 1.29 -37.02
N SER A 266 4.15 0.21 -36.81
CA SER A 266 3.48 -0.01 -35.53
C SER A 266 4.49 -0.21 -34.40
N ALA A 267 4.14 0.32 -33.24
CA ALA A 267 4.98 0.26 -32.05
C ALA A 267 4.14 0.19 -30.78
N ASP A 268 4.75 -0.35 -29.73
CA ASP A 268 4.20 -0.29 -28.38
C ASP A 268 5.07 0.61 -27.50
N ALA A 269 4.42 1.52 -26.79
CA ALA A 269 4.99 2.15 -25.61
C ALA A 269 4.71 1.26 -24.40
N VAL A 270 5.74 0.86 -23.65
CA VAL A 270 5.60 -0.03 -22.48
C VAL A 270 6.24 0.65 -21.27
N CYS A 271 5.53 0.68 -20.15
CA CYS A 271 6.06 1.14 -18.87
C CYS A 271 5.91 0.00 -17.88
N THR A 272 6.99 -0.36 -17.21
CA THR A 272 6.99 -1.34 -16.13
C THR A 272 7.47 -0.65 -14.87
N PHE A 273 6.61 -0.60 -13.86
CA PHE A 273 7.00 -0.28 -12.48
C PHE A 273 7.30 -1.56 -11.73
N ALA A 274 8.25 -1.48 -10.81
CA ALA A 274 8.48 -2.54 -9.83
C ALA A 274 8.51 -1.94 -8.42
N TYR A 275 7.68 -2.51 -7.55
CA TYR A 275 7.64 -2.17 -6.13
C TYR A 275 8.29 -3.28 -5.30
N SER A 276 9.01 -2.91 -4.25
CA SER A 276 9.44 -3.82 -3.19
C SER A 276 9.28 -3.14 -1.83
N PRO A 277 8.74 -3.83 -0.80
CA PRO A 277 8.68 -3.28 0.56
C PRO A 277 10.05 -3.23 1.25
N GLY A 278 11.06 -3.95 0.76
CA GLY A 278 12.41 -3.93 1.34
C GLY A 278 13.36 -5.01 0.81
N PRO A 279 14.59 -5.09 1.33
CA PRO A 279 15.57 -6.11 0.94
C PRO A 279 15.06 -7.55 1.13
N GLY A 280 15.46 -8.45 0.24
CA GLY A 280 15.07 -9.87 0.28
C GLY A 280 13.65 -10.17 -0.21
N GLN A 281 12.81 -9.13 -0.40
CA GLN A 281 11.44 -9.29 -0.88
C GLN A 281 11.39 -9.31 -2.40
N LYS A 282 10.55 -10.19 -2.95
CA LYS A 282 10.41 -10.32 -4.41
C LYS A 282 9.69 -9.08 -4.96
N PRO A 283 10.25 -8.38 -5.97
CA PRO A 283 9.58 -7.25 -6.58
C PRO A 283 8.25 -7.62 -7.24
N ILE A 284 7.29 -6.71 -7.14
CA ILE A 284 5.97 -6.82 -7.74
C ILE A 284 5.92 -5.90 -8.96
N LEU A 285 5.61 -6.47 -10.13
CA LEU A 285 5.64 -5.75 -11.40
C LEU A 285 4.26 -5.23 -11.79
N PHE A 286 4.20 -3.97 -12.20
CA PHE A 286 3.01 -3.33 -12.76
C PHE A 286 3.33 -2.80 -14.15
N GLN A 287 2.77 -3.43 -15.18
CA GLN A 287 3.03 -3.07 -16.57
C GLN A 287 1.83 -2.44 -17.25
N GLY A 288 2.05 -1.31 -17.92
CA GLY A 288 1.10 -0.66 -18.81
C GLY A 288 1.65 -0.60 -20.23
N ARG A 289 0.76 -0.73 -21.22
CA ARG A 289 1.11 -0.72 -22.64
C ARG A 289 0.13 0.13 -23.43
N THR A 290 0.66 0.95 -24.33
CA THR A 290 -0.13 1.67 -25.32
C THR A 290 0.36 1.31 -26.71
N ARG A 291 -0.54 0.84 -27.57
CA ARG A 291 -0.24 0.58 -28.98
C ARG A 291 -0.36 1.86 -29.79
N GLY A 292 0.59 2.11 -30.66
CA GLY A 292 0.62 3.28 -31.52
C GLY A 292 1.43 3.05 -32.79
N THR A 293 1.83 4.15 -33.42
CA THR A 293 2.59 4.15 -34.67
C THR A 293 3.72 5.16 -34.61
N ILE A 294 4.87 4.83 -35.20
CA ILE A 294 6.00 5.75 -35.31
C ILE A 294 5.82 6.67 -36.51
N VAL A 295 5.85 7.97 -36.25
CA VAL A 295 5.63 9.04 -37.24
C VAL A 295 6.77 10.04 -37.22
N GLN A 296 6.82 10.91 -38.23
CA GLN A 296 7.75 12.05 -38.21
C GLN A 296 7.48 12.94 -36.99
N PRO A 297 8.51 13.56 -36.39
CA PRO A 297 8.37 14.27 -35.14
C PRO A 297 7.39 15.45 -35.25
N ARG A 298 6.41 15.51 -34.33
CA ARG A 298 5.47 16.63 -34.18
C ARG A 298 5.31 16.99 -32.70
N GLY A 299 5.05 18.27 -32.41
CA GLY A 299 4.97 18.79 -31.05
C GLY A 299 6.33 19.14 -30.43
N PRO A 300 6.36 19.60 -29.17
CA PRO A 300 7.60 19.97 -28.47
C PRO A 300 8.52 18.76 -28.23
N PRO A 301 9.83 18.85 -28.54
CA PRO A 301 10.77 17.72 -28.44
C PRO A 301 11.33 17.49 -27.03
N ASP A 302 10.72 18.08 -25.99
CA ASP A 302 11.32 18.23 -24.66
C ASP A 302 11.33 16.95 -23.81
N PHE A 303 10.62 15.89 -24.25
CA PHE A 303 10.48 14.66 -23.47
C PHE A 303 10.66 13.39 -24.30
N GLY A 304 11.91 12.92 -24.33
CA GLY A 304 12.25 11.61 -24.90
C GLY A 304 11.78 11.46 -26.34
N TRP A 305 11.06 10.38 -26.62
CA TRP A 305 10.56 10.00 -27.94
C TRP A 305 9.09 10.35 -28.17
N ASP A 306 8.45 11.11 -27.26
CA ASP A 306 7.03 11.46 -27.34
C ASP A 306 6.63 12.12 -28.68
N ALA A 307 7.55 12.88 -29.29
CA ALA A 307 7.31 13.57 -30.55
C ALA A 307 7.12 12.64 -31.74
N ILE A 308 7.56 11.38 -31.67
CA ILE A 308 7.47 10.42 -32.79
C ILE A 308 6.48 9.28 -32.55
N PHE A 309 5.88 9.17 -31.35
CA PHE A 309 4.92 8.13 -31.04
C PHE A 309 3.49 8.68 -31.15
N GLU A 310 2.75 8.22 -32.17
CA GLU A 310 1.37 8.61 -32.43
C GLU A 310 0.37 7.64 -31.80
N TYR A 311 -0.61 8.22 -31.10
CA TYR A 311 -1.81 7.55 -30.62
C TYR A 311 -3.02 8.38 -31.02
N ASP A 312 -3.97 7.76 -31.72
CA ASP A 312 -5.24 8.36 -32.14
C ASP A 312 -5.07 9.71 -32.88
N GLY A 313 -4.15 9.74 -33.84
CA GLY A 313 -3.91 10.90 -34.71
C GLY A 313 -3.08 12.04 -34.10
N LYS A 314 -2.62 11.91 -32.85
CA LYS A 314 -1.71 12.89 -32.20
C LYS A 314 -0.47 12.20 -31.66
N THR A 315 0.68 12.86 -31.76
CA THR A 315 1.87 12.41 -31.02
C THR A 315 1.69 12.67 -29.54
N TYR A 316 2.37 11.93 -28.68
CA TYR A 316 2.35 12.22 -27.23
C TYR A 316 2.82 13.65 -26.91
N ALA A 317 3.73 14.21 -27.70
CA ALA A 317 4.16 15.58 -27.53
C ALA A 317 3.08 16.62 -27.89
N GLU A 318 2.12 16.27 -28.76
CA GLU A 318 0.98 17.13 -29.11
C GLU A 318 -0.16 17.06 -28.08
N MET A 319 -0.10 16.16 -27.11
CA MET A 319 -1.14 15.96 -26.11
C MET A 319 -0.94 16.85 -24.87
N ASP A 320 -2.06 17.27 -24.29
CA ASP A 320 -2.03 17.79 -22.92
C ASP A 320 -1.60 16.69 -21.94
N LYS A 321 -0.82 17.06 -20.93
CA LYS A 321 -0.23 16.12 -19.97
C LYS A 321 -1.29 15.33 -19.20
N ALA A 322 -2.38 15.97 -18.77
CA ALA A 322 -3.43 15.28 -18.02
C ALA A 322 -4.21 14.31 -18.92
N ALA A 323 -4.43 14.67 -20.19
CA ALA A 323 -5.03 13.78 -21.17
C ALA A 323 -4.13 12.57 -21.49
N LYS A 324 -2.83 12.80 -21.72
CA LYS A 324 -1.83 11.74 -21.93
C LYS A 324 -1.80 10.77 -20.75
N ASN A 325 -1.76 11.27 -19.52
CA ASN A 325 -1.69 10.43 -18.32
C ASN A 325 -2.83 9.42 -18.22
N LYS A 326 -4.02 9.70 -18.76
CA LYS A 326 -5.17 8.77 -18.73
C LYS A 326 -5.02 7.58 -19.69
N ILE A 327 -4.27 7.75 -20.78
CA ILE A 327 -4.17 6.74 -21.86
C ILE A 327 -2.77 6.15 -22.00
N SER A 328 -1.77 6.78 -21.39
CA SER A 328 -0.38 6.39 -21.54
C SER A 328 -0.05 5.11 -20.81
N HIS A 329 0.87 4.34 -21.39
CA HIS A 329 1.55 3.22 -20.77
C HIS A 329 1.95 3.45 -19.30
N ARG A 330 2.51 4.62 -18.95
CA ARG A 330 2.83 4.98 -17.57
C ARG A 330 1.58 5.12 -16.69
N GLY A 331 0.57 5.83 -17.17
CA GLY A 331 -0.71 5.96 -16.49
C GLY A 331 -1.37 4.62 -16.20
N LEU A 332 -1.45 3.75 -17.22
CA LEU A 332 -1.99 2.40 -17.09
C LEU A 332 -1.21 1.53 -16.09
N ALA A 333 0.12 1.65 -16.06
CA ALA A 333 0.95 0.95 -15.09
C ALA A 333 0.71 1.44 -13.66
N LEU A 334 0.63 2.76 -13.46
CA LEU A 334 0.38 3.36 -12.16
C LEU A 334 -1.04 3.11 -11.65
N SER A 335 -2.05 3.04 -12.52
CA SER A 335 -3.40 2.63 -12.11
C SER A 335 -3.42 1.21 -11.53
N LYS A 336 -2.63 0.28 -12.10
CA LYS A 336 -2.48 -1.08 -11.53
C LYS A 336 -1.77 -1.05 -10.18
N LEU A 337 -0.75 -0.22 -10.03
CA LEU A 337 -0.08 -0.02 -8.74
C LEU A 337 -1.03 0.55 -7.69
N GLN A 338 -1.83 1.55 -8.03
CA GLN A 338 -2.83 2.13 -7.13
C GLN A 338 -3.87 1.08 -6.70
N GLN A 339 -4.41 0.34 -7.67
CA GLN A 339 -5.34 -0.74 -7.38
C GLN A 339 -4.71 -1.75 -6.41
N TRP A 340 -3.47 -2.17 -6.66
CA TRP A 340 -2.77 -3.10 -5.78
C TRP A 340 -2.59 -2.53 -4.36
N PHE A 341 -2.12 -1.28 -4.21
CA PHE A 341 -2.00 -0.67 -2.87
C PHE A 341 -3.35 -0.54 -2.17
N SER A 342 -4.43 -0.23 -2.89
CA SER A 342 -5.78 -0.20 -2.31
C SER A 342 -6.25 -1.59 -1.89
N GLU A 343 -5.93 -2.64 -2.66
CA GLU A 343 -6.25 -4.03 -2.30
C GLU A 343 -5.43 -4.51 -1.09
N GLN A 344 -4.18 -4.08 -0.92
CA GLN A 344 -3.31 -4.41 0.22
C GLN A 344 -3.60 -3.59 1.49
N GLN A 345 -4.35 -2.50 1.37
CA GLN A 345 -4.93 -1.83 2.53
C GLN A 345 -6.26 -2.48 2.93
N VAL A 346 -6.77 -3.41 2.12
CA VAL A 346 -8.07 -4.07 2.26
C VAL A 346 -7.91 -5.62 2.36
N ALA A 347 -6.68 -6.12 2.40
CA ALA A 347 -6.30 -7.50 2.66
C ALA A 347 -5.24 -7.48 3.74
#